data_AF-A0A6C0DEV5-F1
#
_entry.id   AF-A0A6C0DEV5-F1
#
_cell.length_a   1.000
_cell.length_b   1.000
_cell.length_c   1.000
_cell.angle_alpha   90.00
_cell.angle_beta   90.00
_cell.angle_gamma   90.00
#
_symmetry.space_group_name_H-M   'P 1'
#
loop_
_entity.id
_entity.type
_entity.pdbx_description
1 polymer ?
#
loop_
_entity_poly.entity_id
_entity_poly.type
_entity_poly.pdbx_seq_one_letter_code
_entity_poly.pdbx_strand_id
1 'polypeptide(L)'
;MNTADTTANANESPTTKKPTKCCICGPVKNCGPYLDKIFSNIEKIGELFDDYIIIMYCDKSNDNTLEKIVEYGKTNSKLVYHVNNQKVSPFRTHRIAKARNFCIDKIRRDHSDFDFFIMMDCDDVNCKTVYPEVLGKYLERNDWDALSFQTSPKYYDIWALSIKPYNFSYNHFENNVAFYDIIQEHVTKLLKRLKPGQLLPCISAFNGFAIYRIGQFRNCYYDGRVRFNLLPKNKLVEHQKAANSLMVFKDYGNVNGFFEDCEHRAFHLQAIRKNNAKIRISPEILFRS
;
A
#
# COMPACT_ATOMS: atom_id res chain seq x y z
N MET A 1 -59.51 -32.43 5.90
CA MET A 1 -58.78 -31.27 6.43
C MET A 1 -57.43 -31.24 5.72
N ASN A 2 -57.35 -30.51 4.60
CA ASN A 2 -56.11 -30.21 3.89
C ASN A 2 -55.76 -28.76 4.23
N THR A 3 -54.69 -28.56 4.99
CA THR A 3 -54.12 -27.22 5.21
C THR A 3 -53.17 -26.92 4.07
N ALA A 4 -53.53 -25.92 3.27
CA ALA A 4 -52.73 -25.42 2.17
C ALA A 4 -51.48 -24.72 2.67
N ASP A 5 -50.36 -25.08 2.04
CA ASP A 5 -49.06 -24.45 2.11
C ASP A 5 -49.11 -23.11 1.36
N THR A 6 -48.84 -22.00 2.04
CA THR A 6 -48.58 -20.70 1.40
C THR A 6 -47.16 -20.27 1.74
N THR A 7 -46.22 -20.64 0.88
CA THR A 7 -44.87 -20.09 0.86
C THR A 7 -44.90 -18.67 0.30
N ALA A 8 -44.70 -17.69 1.17
CA ALA A 8 -44.43 -16.31 0.78
C ALA A 8 -42.99 -16.21 0.22
N ASN A 9 -42.89 -15.95 -1.08
CA ASN A 9 -41.65 -15.52 -1.72
C ASN A 9 -41.29 -14.12 -1.23
N ALA A 10 -40.21 -14.01 -0.46
CA ALA A 10 -39.55 -12.74 -0.21
C ALA A 10 -38.65 -12.39 -1.41
N ASN A 11 -39.13 -11.51 -2.27
CA ASN A 11 -38.31 -10.81 -3.25
C ASN A 11 -37.35 -9.87 -2.50
N GLU A 12 -36.10 -10.29 -2.32
CA GLU A 12 -35.01 -9.36 -2.04
C GLU A 12 -34.73 -8.57 -3.33
N SER A 13 -35.04 -7.27 -3.30
CA SER A 13 -34.63 -6.34 -4.34
C SER A 13 -33.11 -6.33 -4.47
N PRO A 14 -32.53 -6.38 -5.69
CA PRO A 14 -31.09 -6.33 -5.84
C PRO A 14 -30.58 -4.99 -5.31
N THR A 15 -29.81 -5.01 -4.22
CA THR A 15 -29.09 -3.83 -3.73
C THR A 15 -28.15 -3.37 -4.83
N THR A 16 -28.52 -2.31 -5.55
CA THR A 16 -27.67 -1.73 -6.59
C THR A 16 -26.37 -1.25 -5.95
N LYS A 17 -25.27 -1.92 -6.28
CA LYS A 17 -23.93 -1.55 -5.84
C LYS A 17 -23.65 -0.10 -6.23
N LYS A 18 -23.25 0.73 -5.25
CA LYS A 18 -22.85 2.12 -5.52
C LYS A 18 -21.66 2.11 -6.49
N PRO A 19 -21.65 2.95 -7.54
CA PRO A 19 -20.49 3.10 -8.40
C PRO A 19 -19.25 3.47 -7.58
N THR A 20 -18.11 2.88 -7.92
CA THR A 20 -16.83 3.09 -7.26
C THR A 20 -15.80 3.63 -8.24
N LYS A 21 -15.06 4.65 -7.82
CA LYS A 21 -13.96 5.23 -8.62
C LYS A 21 -12.62 5.09 -7.92
N CYS A 22 -11.54 4.89 -8.70
CA CYS A 22 -10.19 4.69 -8.14
C CYS A 22 -9.09 5.48 -8.86
N CYS A 23 -8.16 6.06 -8.09
CA CYS A 23 -6.88 6.54 -8.63
C CYS A 23 -5.80 5.48 -8.43
N ILE A 24 -5.15 5.03 -9.50
CA ILE A 24 -4.05 4.05 -9.41
C ILE A 24 -2.73 4.79 -9.56
N CYS A 25 -1.89 4.80 -8.53
CA CYS A 25 -0.71 5.64 -8.43
C CYS A 25 0.59 4.83 -8.38
N GLY A 26 1.61 5.30 -9.11
CA GLY A 26 2.93 4.65 -9.17
C GLY A 26 4.09 5.64 -9.32
N PRO A 27 4.95 5.81 -8.30
CA PRO A 27 6.27 6.40 -8.46
C PRO A 27 7.16 5.49 -9.30
N VAL A 28 7.88 6.05 -10.28
CA VAL A 28 8.72 5.27 -11.20
C VAL A 28 10.11 5.89 -11.35
N LYS A 29 11.13 5.02 -11.27
CA LYS A 29 12.53 5.34 -11.54
C LYS A 29 13.27 4.06 -11.91
N ASN A 30 13.80 3.99 -13.14
CA ASN A 30 14.47 2.79 -13.64
C ASN A 30 13.59 1.52 -13.57
N CYS A 31 12.34 1.66 -14.00
CA CYS A 31 11.33 0.61 -14.00
C CYS A 31 11.08 0.00 -15.39
N GLY A 32 11.80 0.44 -16.43
CA GLY A 32 11.54 0.10 -17.84
C GLY A 32 11.31 -1.39 -18.12
N PRO A 33 12.10 -2.32 -17.55
CA PRO A 33 11.91 -3.76 -17.72
C PRO A 33 10.55 -4.29 -17.25
N TYR A 34 9.89 -3.61 -16.30
CA TYR A 34 8.68 -4.11 -15.64
C TYR A 34 7.38 -3.47 -16.18
N LEU A 35 7.49 -2.30 -16.82
CA LEU A 35 6.34 -1.43 -17.08
C LEU A 35 5.24 -2.06 -17.95
N ASP A 36 5.57 -2.81 -19.00
CA ASP A 36 4.53 -3.38 -19.89
C ASP A 36 3.58 -4.30 -19.13
N LYS A 37 4.14 -5.09 -18.22
CA LYS A 37 3.39 -6.01 -17.38
C LYS A 37 2.67 -5.26 -16.25
N ILE A 38 3.27 -4.20 -15.71
CA ILE A 38 2.61 -3.30 -14.75
C ILE A 38 1.39 -2.64 -15.39
N PHE A 39 1.49 -2.10 -16.60
CA PHE A 39 0.37 -1.48 -17.32
C PHE A 39 -0.78 -2.47 -17.53
N SER A 40 -0.47 -3.68 -18.01
CA SER A 40 -1.48 -4.75 -18.16
C SER A 40 -2.15 -5.10 -16.83
N ASN A 41 -1.41 -5.13 -15.72
CA ASN A 41 -1.98 -5.39 -14.40
C ASN A 41 -2.85 -4.22 -13.91
N ILE A 42 -2.43 -2.97 -14.15
CA ILE A 42 -3.19 -1.76 -13.80
C ILE A 42 -4.55 -1.77 -14.51
N GLU A 43 -4.61 -2.11 -15.79
CA GLU A 43 -5.86 -2.17 -16.56
C GLU A 43 -6.83 -3.19 -15.98
N LYS A 44 -6.34 -4.41 -15.71
CA LYS A 44 -7.12 -5.47 -15.06
C LYS A 44 -7.65 -5.09 -13.68
N ILE A 45 -6.88 -4.33 -12.91
CA ILE A 45 -7.33 -3.80 -11.62
C ILE A 45 -8.36 -2.68 -11.84
N GLY A 46 -8.12 -1.81 -12.81
CA GLY A 46 -9.00 -0.70 -13.17
C GLY A 46 -10.40 -1.15 -13.56
N GLU A 47 -10.53 -2.31 -14.23
CA GLU A 47 -11.80 -2.95 -14.59
C GLU A 47 -12.69 -3.33 -13.39
N LEU A 48 -12.16 -3.34 -12.17
CA LEU A 48 -12.96 -3.55 -10.96
C LEU A 48 -13.77 -2.31 -10.55
N PHE A 49 -13.47 -1.14 -11.13
CA PHE A 49 -14.06 0.15 -10.79
C PHE A 49 -14.85 0.68 -11.97
N ASP A 50 -15.91 1.43 -11.69
CA ASP A 50 -16.74 2.07 -12.72
C ASP A 50 -15.97 3.16 -13.47
N ASP A 51 -15.03 3.81 -12.77
CA ASP A 51 -14.05 4.69 -13.40
C ASP A 51 -12.71 4.65 -12.65
N TYR A 52 -11.63 4.89 -13.39
CA TYR A 52 -10.31 5.02 -12.83
C TYR A 52 -9.40 5.92 -13.67
N ILE A 53 -8.40 6.48 -13.00
CA ILE A 53 -7.31 7.28 -13.58
C ILE A 53 -5.98 6.69 -13.11
N ILE A 54 -4.96 6.74 -13.95
CA ILE A 54 -3.60 6.31 -13.63
C ILE A 54 -2.75 7.55 -13.40
N ILE A 55 -2.05 7.63 -12.27
CA ILE A 55 -1.19 8.77 -11.91
C ILE A 55 0.23 8.28 -11.69
N MET A 56 1.14 8.63 -12.59
CA MET A 56 2.55 8.26 -12.47
C MET A 56 3.45 9.47 -12.19
N TYR A 57 4.37 9.33 -11.24
CA TYR A 57 5.44 10.29 -11.02
C TYR A 57 6.76 9.68 -11.49
N CYS A 58 7.31 10.19 -12.59
CA CYS A 58 8.56 9.75 -13.16
C CYS A 58 9.71 10.60 -12.62
N ASP A 59 10.56 10.01 -11.78
CA ASP A 59 11.84 10.62 -11.43
C ASP A 59 12.87 10.38 -12.55
N LYS A 60 14.03 11.06 -12.47
CA LYS A 60 15.10 10.92 -13.46
C LYS A 60 15.55 9.46 -13.54
N SER A 61 15.24 8.82 -14.68
CA SER A 61 15.61 7.45 -15.02
C SER A 61 16.74 7.43 -16.05
N ASN A 62 17.55 6.37 -16.02
CA ASN A 62 18.66 6.15 -16.95
C ASN A 62 18.38 5.02 -17.95
N ASP A 63 17.18 4.44 -17.91
CA ASP A 63 16.68 3.41 -18.82
C ASP A 63 15.49 3.94 -19.67
N ASN A 64 14.79 3.05 -20.37
CA ASN A 64 13.63 3.39 -21.19
C ASN A 64 12.31 3.58 -20.40
N THR A 65 12.36 3.85 -19.09
CA THR A 65 11.16 4.10 -18.25
C THR A 65 10.27 5.19 -18.84
N LEU A 66 10.85 6.36 -19.15
CA LEU A 66 10.09 7.51 -19.64
C LEU A 66 9.48 7.24 -21.02
N GLU A 67 10.25 6.62 -21.91
CA GLU A 67 9.80 6.24 -23.25
C GLU A 67 8.56 5.35 -23.18
N LYS A 68 8.58 4.32 -22.34
CA LYS A 68 7.44 3.40 -22.15
C LYS A 68 6.20 4.10 -21.59
N ILE A 69 6.36 5.02 -20.65
CA ILE A 69 5.24 5.82 -20.09
C ILE A 69 4.62 6.71 -21.16
N VAL A 70 5.46 7.37 -21.97
CA VAL A 70 4.99 8.24 -23.06
C VAL A 70 4.24 7.43 -24.12
N GLU A 71 4.78 6.27 -24.51
CA GLU A 71 4.13 5.40 -25.49
C GLU A 71 2.79 4.86 -24.97
N TYR A 72 2.75 4.41 -23.72
CA TYR A 72 1.51 3.98 -23.07
C TYR A 72 0.46 5.09 -23.01
N GLY A 73 0.87 6.34 -22.77
CA GLY A 73 -0.03 7.50 -22.76
C GLY A 73 -0.65 7.84 -24.12
N LYS A 74 -0.07 7.37 -25.24
CA LYS A 74 -0.67 7.55 -26.58
C LYS A 74 -1.88 6.64 -26.79
N THR A 75 -1.90 5.48 -26.15
CA THR A 75 -2.94 4.46 -26.31
C THR A 75 -3.90 4.39 -25.14
N ASN A 76 -3.53 4.90 -23.96
CA ASN A 76 -4.38 4.92 -22.79
C ASN A 76 -4.58 6.36 -22.25
N SER A 77 -5.74 6.94 -22.57
CA SER A 77 -6.12 8.31 -22.17
C SER A 77 -6.36 8.49 -20.67
N LYS A 78 -6.42 7.38 -19.89
CA LYS A 78 -6.53 7.43 -18.43
C LYS A 78 -5.19 7.71 -17.74
N LEU A 79 -4.07 7.69 -18.47
CA LEU A 79 -2.75 7.99 -17.91
C LEU A 79 -2.52 9.49 -17.78
N VAL A 80 -2.20 9.92 -16.56
CA VAL A 80 -1.58 11.20 -16.29
C VAL A 80 -0.22 10.95 -15.66
N TYR A 81 0.83 11.54 -16.24
CA TYR A 81 2.18 11.42 -15.69
C TYR A 81 2.85 12.78 -15.50
N HIS A 82 3.81 12.82 -14.58
CA HIS A 82 4.66 13.97 -14.34
C HIS A 82 6.13 13.55 -14.41
N VAL A 83 6.95 14.33 -15.12
CA VAL A 83 8.40 14.15 -15.17
C VAL A 83 9.05 15.14 -14.23
N ASN A 84 9.73 14.62 -13.20
CA ASN A 84 10.45 15.44 -12.26
C ASN A 84 11.65 16.13 -12.94
N ASN A 85 11.64 17.46 -12.92
CA ASN A 85 12.74 18.30 -13.41
C ASN A 85 13.50 19.01 -12.27
N GLN A 86 13.15 18.72 -11.01
CA GLN A 86 13.74 19.37 -9.84
C GLN A 86 14.85 18.54 -9.21
N LYS A 87 15.76 19.23 -8.51
CA LYS A 87 16.77 18.57 -7.66
C LYS A 87 16.09 17.67 -6.63
N VAL A 88 16.64 16.47 -6.48
CA VAL A 88 16.13 15.44 -5.58
C VAL A 88 16.91 15.42 -4.27
N SER A 89 16.25 15.01 -3.19
CA SER A 89 16.91 14.73 -1.90
C SER A 89 18.00 13.67 -2.08
N PRO A 90 19.12 13.72 -1.33
CA PRO A 90 20.09 12.63 -1.31
C PRO A 90 19.51 11.34 -0.70
N PHE A 91 18.49 11.47 0.17
CA PHE A 91 17.84 10.36 0.86
C PHE A 91 16.76 9.70 -0.01
N ARG A 92 16.85 8.38 -0.19
CA ARG A 92 15.96 7.59 -1.06
C ARG A 92 14.50 7.71 -0.64
N THR A 93 14.23 7.50 0.63
CA THR A 93 12.86 7.52 1.21
C THR A 93 12.21 8.90 1.06
N HIS A 94 12.99 9.99 1.13
CA HIS A 94 12.49 11.35 0.92
C HIS A 94 12.09 11.57 -0.54
N ARG A 95 12.86 11.04 -1.50
CA ARG A 95 12.50 11.10 -2.93
C ARG A 95 11.20 10.34 -3.21
N ILE A 96 11.07 9.14 -2.67
CA ILE A 96 9.87 8.32 -2.82
C ILE A 96 8.67 9.03 -2.17
N ALA A 97 8.82 9.57 -0.96
CA ALA A 97 7.79 10.35 -0.30
C ALA A 97 7.34 11.56 -1.12
N LYS A 98 8.27 12.30 -1.74
CA LYS A 98 7.95 13.41 -2.66
C LYS A 98 7.09 12.93 -3.83
N ALA A 99 7.49 11.82 -4.47
CA ALA A 99 6.77 11.24 -5.60
C ALA A 99 5.37 10.76 -5.21
N ARG A 100 5.24 10.02 -4.10
CA ARG A 100 3.92 9.57 -3.61
C ARG A 100 3.03 10.74 -3.20
N ASN A 101 3.59 11.77 -2.56
CA ASN A 101 2.82 12.99 -2.20
C ASN A 101 2.35 13.78 -3.41
N PHE A 102 3.13 13.83 -4.50
CA PHE A 102 2.63 14.40 -5.76
C PHE A 102 1.34 13.71 -6.21
N CYS A 103 1.30 12.37 -6.17
CA CYS A 103 0.10 11.62 -6.51
C CYS A 103 -1.07 11.94 -5.56
N ILE A 104 -0.83 11.99 -4.25
CA ILE A 104 -1.85 12.34 -3.26
C ILE A 104 -2.37 13.77 -3.46
N ASP A 105 -1.50 14.74 -3.73
CA ASP A 105 -1.91 16.12 -3.97
C ASP A 105 -2.71 16.27 -5.26
N LYS A 106 -2.39 15.47 -6.29
CA LYS A 106 -3.21 15.39 -7.49
C LYS A 106 -4.59 14.78 -7.20
N ILE A 107 -4.66 13.70 -6.42
CA ILE A 107 -5.94 13.11 -5.99
C ILE A 107 -6.79 14.14 -5.24
N ARG A 108 -6.20 14.86 -4.27
CA ARG A 108 -6.91 15.89 -3.49
C ARG A 108 -7.49 17.01 -4.34
N ARG A 109 -6.76 17.42 -5.37
CA ARG A 109 -7.12 18.57 -6.21
C ARG A 109 -8.10 18.18 -7.30
N ASP A 110 -7.85 17.07 -7.99
CA ASP A 110 -8.51 16.73 -9.25
C ASP A 110 -9.50 15.57 -9.11
N HIS A 111 -9.39 14.74 -8.06
CA HIS A 111 -10.13 13.48 -7.91
C HIS A 111 -10.60 13.25 -6.46
N SER A 112 -10.97 14.33 -5.76
CA SER A 112 -11.37 14.25 -4.34
C SER A 112 -12.72 13.53 -4.12
N ASP A 113 -13.51 13.41 -5.18
CA ASP A 113 -14.79 12.69 -5.26
C ASP A 113 -14.62 11.17 -5.41
N PHE A 114 -13.42 10.69 -5.73
CA PHE A 114 -13.15 9.26 -5.88
C PHE A 114 -13.19 8.54 -4.52
N ASP A 115 -13.56 7.26 -4.52
CA ASP A 115 -13.71 6.48 -3.30
C ASP A 115 -12.35 5.92 -2.83
N PHE A 116 -11.55 5.45 -3.78
CA PHE A 116 -10.31 4.73 -3.52
C PHE A 116 -9.11 5.37 -4.20
N PHE A 117 -7.93 5.14 -3.60
CA PHE A 117 -6.70 5.18 -4.36
C PHE A 117 -5.88 3.94 -4.07
N ILE A 118 -5.13 3.51 -5.07
CA ILE A 118 -4.14 2.45 -4.98
C ILE A 118 -2.78 3.12 -5.08
N MET A 119 -1.87 2.72 -4.20
CA MET A 119 -0.46 3.01 -4.34
C MET A 119 0.25 1.70 -4.61
N MET A 120 1.07 1.65 -5.65
CA MET A 120 1.82 0.46 -6.01
C MET A 120 3.25 0.79 -6.44
N ASP A 121 4.19 -0.10 -6.14
CA ASP A 121 5.52 -0.06 -6.68
C ASP A 121 5.51 -0.63 -8.12
N CYS A 122 6.20 0.02 -9.05
CA CYS A 122 6.23 -0.37 -10.47
C CYS A 122 7.48 -1.18 -10.81
N ASP A 123 7.84 -2.14 -9.96
CA ASP A 123 9.02 -2.98 -10.08
C ASP A 123 8.67 -4.47 -10.20
N ASP A 124 9.65 -5.34 -9.98
CA ASP A 124 9.56 -6.79 -10.11
C ASP A 124 8.52 -7.44 -9.17
N VAL A 125 8.17 -6.76 -8.07
CA VAL A 125 7.19 -7.27 -7.10
C VAL A 125 5.80 -7.36 -7.74
N ASN A 126 5.39 -6.29 -8.42
CA ASN A 126 4.04 -6.16 -8.98
C ASN A 126 3.97 -6.46 -10.47
N CYS A 127 5.08 -6.85 -11.12
CA CYS A 127 5.08 -7.35 -12.49
C CYS A 127 4.70 -8.84 -12.58
N LYS A 128 4.41 -9.51 -11.45
CA LYS A 128 3.80 -10.85 -11.42
C LYS A 128 2.36 -10.81 -11.97
N THR A 129 1.74 -11.96 -12.24
CA THR A 129 0.35 -11.98 -12.73
C THR A 129 -0.61 -11.55 -11.63
N VAL A 130 -1.40 -10.51 -11.88
CA VAL A 130 -2.46 -10.03 -10.98
C VAL A 130 -3.71 -10.90 -11.07
N TYR A 131 -4.40 -11.05 -9.94
CA TYR A 131 -5.68 -11.75 -9.78
C TYR A 131 -6.72 -10.75 -9.22
N PRO A 132 -7.33 -9.90 -10.08
CA PRO A 132 -8.18 -8.79 -9.65
C PRO A 132 -9.39 -9.23 -8.82
N GLU A 133 -9.89 -10.45 -9.05
CA GLU A 133 -10.99 -11.02 -8.28
C GLU A 133 -10.65 -11.15 -6.79
N VAL A 134 -9.37 -11.29 -6.42
CA VAL A 134 -8.92 -11.24 -5.04
C VAL A 134 -9.22 -9.87 -4.44
N LEU A 135 -8.84 -8.79 -5.12
CA LEU A 135 -9.11 -7.41 -4.68
C LEU A 135 -10.61 -7.11 -4.67
N GLY A 136 -11.34 -7.56 -5.69
CA GLY A 136 -12.79 -7.31 -5.85
C GLY A 136 -13.61 -7.71 -4.63
N LYS A 137 -13.27 -8.84 -3.97
CA LYS A 137 -13.93 -9.31 -2.73
C LYS A 137 -13.86 -8.31 -1.57
N TYR A 138 -12.86 -7.43 -1.57
CA TYR A 138 -12.62 -6.51 -0.45
C TYR A 138 -13.25 -5.13 -0.65
N LEU A 139 -13.60 -4.75 -1.88
CA LEU A 139 -14.11 -3.40 -2.18
C LEU A 139 -15.40 -3.05 -1.42
N GLU A 140 -16.24 -4.05 -1.17
CA GLU A 140 -17.53 -3.90 -0.47
C GLU A 140 -17.41 -3.97 1.07
N ARG A 141 -16.24 -4.32 1.61
CA ARG A 141 -16.04 -4.49 3.06
C ARG A 141 -15.72 -3.18 3.78
N ASN A 142 -16.27 -2.97 4.97
CA ASN A 142 -16.09 -1.74 5.78
C ASN A 142 -15.15 -1.92 7.00
N ASP A 143 -14.45 -3.05 7.09
CA ASP A 143 -13.58 -3.38 8.22
C ASP A 143 -12.10 -3.00 8.01
N TRP A 144 -11.81 -2.27 6.93
CA TRP A 144 -10.51 -1.72 6.56
C TRP A 144 -10.63 -0.33 5.93
N ASP A 145 -9.57 0.48 6.11
CA ASP A 145 -9.39 1.80 5.49
C ASP A 145 -8.12 1.87 4.62
N ALA A 146 -7.12 1.06 4.97
CA ALA A 146 -6.00 0.70 4.10
C ALA A 146 -5.82 -0.81 4.14
N LEU A 147 -5.68 -1.41 2.96
CA LEU A 147 -5.54 -2.85 2.80
C LEU A 147 -4.35 -3.17 1.88
N SER A 148 -3.38 -3.87 2.44
CA SER A 148 -2.32 -4.53 1.68
C SER A 148 -2.55 -6.03 1.61
N PHE A 149 -1.76 -6.72 0.78
CA PHE A 149 -1.91 -8.15 0.51
C PHE A 149 -0.63 -8.90 0.86
N GLN A 150 -0.77 -10.20 1.12
CA GLN A 150 0.38 -11.09 1.21
C GLN A 150 1.07 -11.23 -0.16
N THR A 151 2.36 -11.50 -0.15
CA THR A 151 3.18 -11.84 -1.31
C THR A 151 3.64 -13.29 -1.27
N SER A 152 3.88 -13.86 -2.46
CA SER A 152 4.47 -15.18 -2.64
C SER A 152 5.96 -15.07 -2.98
N PRO A 153 6.85 -15.92 -2.40
CA PRO A 153 6.55 -17.00 -1.46
C PRO A 153 6.40 -16.57 0.01
N LYS A 154 6.84 -15.36 0.37
CA LYS A 154 6.80 -14.82 1.73
C LYS A 154 6.53 -13.31 1.71
N TYR A 155 6.16 -12.76 2.87
CA TYR A 155 5.95 -11.33 3.08
C TYR A 155 7.28 -10.57 2.96
N TYR A 156 7.46 -9.70 1.97
CA TYR A 156 8.79 -9.17 1.66
C TYR A 156 9.06 -7.78 2.30
N ASP A 157 8.04 -6.93 2.41
CA ASP A 157 8.23 -5.53 2.83
C ASP A 157 8.15 -5.36 4.35
N ILE A 158 9.15 -5.90 5.03
CA ILE A 158 9.28 -5.79 6.49
C ILE A 158 9.60 -4.36 6.92
N TRP A 159 10.15 -3.53 6.03
CA TRP A 159 10.47 -2.14 6.36
C TRP A 159 9.20 -1.27 6.52
N ALA A 160 8.20 -1.44 5.64
CA ALA A 160 6.91 -0.77 5.80
C ALA A 160 6.06 -1.37 6.92
N LEU A 161 6.34 -2.61 7.34
CA LEU A 161 5.56 -3.32 8.34
C LEU A 161 5.74 -2.73 9.75
N SER A 162 4.63 -2.59 10.48
CA SER A 162 4.62 -2.37 11.93
C SER A 162 3.49 -3.18 12.52
N ILE A 163 3.82 -4.20 13.30
CA ILE A 163 2.86 -5.16 13.82
C ILE A 163 3.27 -5.64 15.20
N LYS A 164 2.33 -5.79 16.13
CA LYS A 164 2.66 -6.16 17.52
C LYS A 164 3.39 -7.52 17.57
N PRO A 165 4.48 -7.65 18.35
CA PRO A 165 5.09 -6.64 19.23
C PRO A 165 6.11 -5.70 18.53
N TYR A 166 6.47 -5.98 17.28
CA TYR A 166 7.37 -5.19 16.43
C TYR A 166 6.68 -3.94 15.84
N ASN A 167 6.34 -2.99 16.71
CA ASN A 167 5.52 -1.82 16.38
C ASN A 167 6.27 -0.68 15.64
N PHE A 168 7.54 -0.89 15.31
CA PHE A 168 8.44 0.15 14.79
C PHE A 168 9.38 -0.41 13.72
N SER A 169 10.22 0.42 13.10
CA SER A 169 11.07 0.01 11.98
C SER A 169 12.19 -0.88 12.50
N TYR A 170 12.36 -2.06 11.91
CA TYR A 170 13.40 -2.99 12.31
C TYR A 170 14.82 -2.43 12.09
N ASN A 171 14.97 -1.44 11.19
CA ASN A 171 16.23 -0.72 10.93
C ASN A 171 16.66 0.22 12.05
N HIS A 172 15.85 0.40 13.10
CA HIS A 172 16.21 1.24 14.25
C HIS A 172 16.52 0.43 15.50
N PHE A 173 16.88 -0.85 15.35
CA PHE A 173 17.25 -1.75 16.45
C PHE A 173 18.47 -2.59 16.08
N GLU A 174 19.18 -3.07 17.10
CA GLU A 174 20.31 -3.98 16.93
C GLU A 174 19.87 -5.29 16.25
N ASN A 175 20.82 -5.94 15.56
CA ASN A 175 20.58 -7.17 14.81
C ASN A 175 19.44 -7.08 13.78
N ASN A 176 19.28 -5.92 13.13
CA ASN A 176 18.19 -5.66 12.17
C ASN A 176 18.08 -6.75 11.08
N VAL A 177 19.19 -7.30 10.59
CA VAL A 177 19.18 -8.41 9.60
C VAL A 177 18.46 -9.64 10.17
N ALA A 178 18.77 -10.07 11.39
CA ALA A 178 18.08 -11.19 12.02
C ALA A 178 16.61 -10.86 12.30
N PHE A 179 16.31 -9.62 12.71
CA PHE A 179 14.93 -9.19 12.94
C PHE A 179 14.09 -9.10 11.67
N TYR A 180 14.69 -8.90 10.50
CA TYR A 180 13.98 -9.02 9.24
C TYR A 180 13.32 -10.41 9.13
N ASP A 181 14.10 -11.48 9.31
CA ASP A 181 13.61 -12.85 9.21
C ASP A 181 12.63 -13.21 10.34
N ILE A 182 12.94 -12.81 11.58
CA ILE A 182 12.06 -13.05 12.74
C ILE A 182 10.69 -12.41 12.52
N ILE A 183 10.66 -11.15 12.05
CA ILE A 183 9.41 -10.43 11.80
C ILE A 183 8.68 -11.02 10.60
N GLN A 184 9.39 -11.42 9.54
CA GLN A 184 8.82 -12.09 8.37
C GLN A 184 8.15 -13.41 8.76
N GLU A 185 8.79 -14.22 9.59
CA GLU A 185 8.20 -15.44 10.13
C GLU A 185 6.98 -15.16 11.00
N HIS A 186 7.08 -14.15 11.87
CA HIS A 186 5.99 -13.75 12.75
C HIS A 186 4.73 -13.36 11.97
N VAL A 187 4.85 -12.44 11.01
CA VAL A 187 3.70 -12.03 10.18
C VAL A 187 3.17 -13.20 9.35
N THR A 188 4.05 -14.08 8.84
CA THR A 188 3.64 -15.28 8.10
C THR A 188 2.82 -16.23 8.99
N LYS A 189 3.25 -16.46 10.23
CA LYS A 189 2.52 -17.29 11.20
C LYS A 189 1.17 -16.67 11.57
N LEU A 190 1.10 -15.34 11.73
CA LEU A 190 -0.15 -14.65 12.01
C LEU A 190 -1.15 -14.77 10.85
N LEU A 191 -0.71 -14.52 9.61
CA LEU A 191 -1.56 -14.63 8.43
C LEU A 191 -2.10 -16.05 8.23
N LYS A 192 -1.28 -17.09 8.44
CA LYS A 192 -1.69 -18.50 8.35
C LYS A 192 -2.72 -18.92 9.42
N ARG A 193 -2.82 -18.19 10.53
CA ARG A 193 -3.75 -18.48 11.63
C ARG A 193 -5.09 -17.76 11.52
N LEU A 194 -5.24 -16.84 10.55
CA LEU A 194 -6.49 -16.14 10.33
C LEU A 194 -7.58 -17.13 9.91
N LYS A 195 -8.78 -16.95 10.46
CA LYS A 195 -9.98 -17.66 10.00
C LYS A 195 -10.41 -17.11 8.63
N PRO A 196 -11.15 -17.89 7.82
CA PRO A 196 -11.70 -17.40 6.56
C PRO A 196 -12.40 -16.04 6.73
N GLY A 197 -12.11 -15.11 5.83
CA GLY A 197 -12.67 -13.76 5.82
C GLY A 197 -12.08 -12.79 6.85
N GLN A 198 -11.14 -13.21 7.72
CA GLN A 198 -10.44 -12.30 8.62
C GLN A 198 -9.31 -11.55 7.91
N LEU A 199 -9.08 -10.33 8.37
CA LEU A 199 -7.94 -9.48 8.00
C LEU A 199 -7.02 -9.31 9.21
N LEU A 200 -5.71 -9.24 8.99
CA LEU A 200 -4.74 -9.03 10.07
C LEU A 200 -4.61 -7.53 10.40
N PRO A 201 -4.93 -7.09 11.63
CA PRO A 201 -4.67 -5.72 12.07
C PRO A 201 -3.17 -5.44 12.22
N CYS A 202 -2.74 -4.28 11.75
CA CYS A 202 -1.38 -3.78 11.94
C CYS A 202 -1.38 -2.25 12.11
N ILE A 203 -0.20 -1.68 12.41
CA ILE A 203 0.02 -0.23 12.48
C ILE A 203 0.37 0.32 11.10
N SER A 204 1.13 -0.44 10.30
CA SER A 204 1.54 -0.07 8.95
C SER A 204 1.85 -1.33 8.16
N ALA A 205 1.46 -1.36 6.89
CA ALA A 205 1.78 -2.42 5.95
C ALA A 205 1.60 -1.88 4.52
N PHE A 206 2.51 -2.24 3.61
CA PHE A 206 2.42 -1.84 2.21
C PHE A 206 2.66 -3.03 1.28
N ASN A 207 3.83 -3.69 1.37
CA ASN A 207 4.10 -4.93 0.63
C ASN A 207 3.93 -4.77 -0.89
N GLY A 208 4.38 -3.63 -1.40
CA GLY A 208 4.40 -3.29 -2.82
C GLY A 208 3.07 -2.79 -3.35
N PHE A 209 1.95 -3.13 -2.72
CA PHE A 209 0.62 -2.77 -3.18
C PHE A 209 -0.32 -2.57 -2.00
N ALA A 210 -0.97 -1.41 -1.94
CA ALA A 210 -2.08 -1.19 -1.02
C ALA A 210 -3.17 -0.32 -1.65
N ILE A 211 -4.42 -0.65 -1.31
CA ILE A 211 -5.61 0.14 -1.61
C ILE A 211 -6.05 0.90 -0.35
N TYR A 212 -6.55 2.11 -0.55
CA TYR A 212 -6.86 3.06 0.51
C TYR A 212 -8.20 3.74 0.24
N ARG A 213 -8.97 4.01 1.30
CA ARG A 213 -10.16 4.88 1.23
C ARG A 213 -9.72 6.34 1.25
N ILE A 214 -9.99 7.08 0.18
CA ILE A 214 -9.53 8.48 0.04
C ILE A 214 -9.93 9.31 1.27
N GLY A 215 -11.19 9.19 1.72
CA GLY A 215 -11.72 9.92 2.89
C GLY A 215 -10.85 9.82 4.15
N GLN A 216 -10.27 8.64 4.41
CA GLN A 216 -9.48 8.35 5.61
C GLN A 216 -8.03 8.84 5.53
N PHE A 217 -7.60 9.34 4.37
CA PHE A 217 -6.22 9.77 4.12
C PHE A 217 -6.12 11.19 3.55
N ARG A 218 -7.25 11.91 3.39
CA ARG A 218 -7.29 13.29 2.84
C ARG A 218 -6.33 14.26 3.53
N ASN A 219 -6.11 14.11 4.83
CA ASN A 219 -5.25 14.97 5.65
C ASN A 219 -3.90 14.31 6.02
N CYS A 220 -3.47 13.26 5.31
CA CYS A 220 -2.25 12.49 5.59
C CYS A 220 -1.22 12.59 4.47
N TYR A 221 0.08 12.53 4.77
CA TYR A 221 1.13 12.62 3.74
C TYR A 221 2.25 11.61 4.01
N TYR A 222 2.91 11.15 2.95
CA TYR A 222 4.08 10.29 3.03
C TYR A 222 5.28 11.09 3.55
N ASP A 223 6.06 10.49 4.44
CA ASP A 223 7.24 11.16 5.00
C ASP A 223 8.34 10.14 5.24
N GLY A 224 9.42 10.24 4.46
CA GLY A 224 10.56 9.34 4.56
C GLY A 224 11.49 9.64 5.74
N ARG A 225 11.16 10.59 6.63
CA ARG A 225 11.93 10.85 7.85
C ARG A 225 11.49 9.96 8.99
N VAL A 226 12.35 9.77 9.98
CA VAL A 226 11.97 9.09 11.22
C VAL A 226 10.98 9.96 12.02
N ARG A 227 9.75 9.48 12.25
CA ARG A 227 8.65 10.25 12.88
C ARG A 227 8.24 9.74 14.26
N PHE A 228 9.12 9.87 15.25
CA PHE A 228 8.86 9.47 16.64
C PHE A 228 7.63 10.14 17.27
N ASN A 229 7.34 11.37 16.86
CA ASN A 229 6.19 12.12 17.34
C ASN A 229 4.85 11.46 16.98
N LEU A 230 4.82 10.55 16.00
CA LEU A 230 3.61 9.87 15.56
C LEU A 230 3.35 8.56 16.32
N LEU A 231 4.38 7.81 16.74
CA LEU A 231 4.18 6.54 17.45
C LEU A 231 3.96 6.77 18.96
N PRO A 232 2.92 6.17 19.58
CA PRO A 232 2.77 6.20 21.03
C PRO A 232 3.99 5.62 21.77
N LYS A 233 4.42 6.25 22.88
CA LYS A 233 5.63 5.84 23.63
C LYS A 233 5.58 4.38 24.10
N ASN A 234 4.43 3.89 24.54
CA ASN A 234 4.27 2.49 24.98
C ASN A 234 4.53 1.48 23.85
N LYS A 235 4.19 1.83 22.59
CA LYS A 235 4.46 0.97 21.43
C LYS A 235 5.94 0.86 21.11
N LEU A 236 6.70 1.94 21.35
CA LEU A 236 8.14 1.91 21.22
C LEU A 236 8.79 1.01 22.28
N VAL A 237 8.32 1.11 23.53
CA VAL A 237 8.80 0.25 24.63
C VAL A 237 8.46 -1.23 24.37
N GLU A 238 7.27 -1.54 23.84
CA GLU A 238 6.92 -2.89 23.40
C GLU A 238 7.90 -3.41 22.34
N HIS A 239 8.29 -2.57 21.36
CA HIS A 239 9.26 -2.95 20.35
C HIS A 239 10.63 -3.21 20.97
N GLN A 240 11.14 -2.29 21.79
CA GLN A 240 12.47 -2.42 22.43
C GLN A 240 12.59 -3.73 23.21
N LYS A 241 11.54 -4.11 23.94
CA LYS A 241 11.47 -5.39 24.67
C LYS A 241 11.49 -6.58 23.72
N ALA A 242 10.69 -6.54 22.65
CA ALA A 242 10.62 -7.64 21.67
C ALA A 242 11.89 -7.77 20.83
N ALA A 243 12.58 -6.66 20.57
CA ALA A 243 13.86 -6.63 19.87
C ALA A 243 15.05 -6.89 20.79
N ASN A 244 14.83 -6.94 22.11
CA ASN A 244 15.88 -6.92 23.13
C ASN A 244 16.97 -5.87 22.83
N SER A 245 16.53 -4.67 22.46
CA SER A 245 17.41 -3.65 21.91
C SER A 245 16.87 -2.24 22.19
N LEU A 246 17.78 -1.33 22.52
CA LEU A 246 17.48 0.10 22.49
C LEU A 246 17.40 0.58 21.04
N MET A 247 16.87 1.79 20.84
CA MET A 247 16.89 2.35 19.49
C MET A 247 18.31 2.67 19.06
N VAL A 248 18.63 2.36 17.81
CA VAL A 248 19.91 2.67 17.19
C VAL A 248 19.68 3.34 15.84
N PHE A 249 20.64 4.16 15.46
CA PHE A 249 20.64 4.88 14.21
C PHE A 249 21.96 4.56 13.53
N LYS A 250 21.89 3.95 12.35
CA LYS A 250 23.05 3.46 11.62
C LYS A 250 23.00 3.95 10.19
N ASP A 251 24.16 4.22 9.62
CA ASP A 251 24.29 4.38 8.19
C ASP A 251 24.55 3.00 7.57
N TYR A 252 23.59 2.50 6.80
CA TYR A 252 23.68 1.20 6.12
C TYR A 252 24.30 1.34 4.72
N GLY A 253 24.78 2.53 4.35
CA GLY A 253 25.37 2.86 3.04
C GLY A 253 24.33 3.16 1.96
N ASN A 254 23.29 2.34 1.85
CA ASN A 254 22.17 2.55 0.93
C ASN A 254 20.98 3.28 1.58
N VAL A 255 20.91 3.28 2.91
CA VAL A 255 19.88 3.92 3.73
C VAL A 255 20.55 4.49 4.96
N ASN A 256 20.36 5.79 5.21
CA ASN A 256 20.88 6.41 6.42
C ASN A 256 19.78 6.50 7.50
N GLY A 257 19.83 5.60 8.49
CA GLY A 257 18.82 5.49 9.53
C GLY A 257 18.67 6.72 10.43
N PHE A 258 19.63 7.67 10.43
CA PHE A 258 19.46 8.95 11.13
C PHE A 258 18.45 9.87 10.44
N PHE A 259 18.29 9.74 9.12
CA PHE A 259 17.48 10.63 8.29
C PHE A 259 16.31 9.92 7.62
N GLU A 260 16.37 8.60 7.50
CA GLU A 260 15.47 7.80 6.68
C GLU A 260 14.70 6.75 7.47
N ASP A 261 13.41 6.65 7.19
CA ASP A 261 12.54 5.52 7.52
C ASP A 261 11.53 5.31 6.38
N CYS A 262 10.82 4.19 6.38
CA CYS A 262 9.82 3.91 5.35
C CYS A 262 8.66 4.93 5.39
N GLU A 263 8.41 5.56 4.25
CA GLU A 263 7.48 6.68 4.11
C GLU A 263 6.00 6.30 4.38
N HIS A 264 5.65 5.03 4.21
CA HIS A 264 4.31 4.49 4.51
C HIS A 264 3.97 4.54 5.99
N ARG A 265 4.98 4.40 6.86
CA ARG A 265 4.75 4.35 8.32
C ARG A 265 4.17 5.66 8.83
N ALA A 266 4.77 6.77 8.40
CA ALA A 266 4.27 8.11 8.74
C ALA A 266 2.88 8.36 8.16
N PHE A 267 2.60 7.87 6.95
CA PHE A 267 1.30 7.99 6.31
C PHE A 267 0.19 7.26 7.09
N HIS A 268 0.41 5.98 7.43
CA HIS A 268 -0.53 5.18 8.21
C HIS A 268 -0.73 5.69 9.63
N LEU A 269 0.35 6.05 10.34
CA LEU A 269 0.25 6.59 11.70
C LEU A 269 -0.53 7.90 11.76
N GLN A 270 -0.41 8.76 10.74
CA GLN A 270 -1.25 9.95 10.65
C GLN A 270 -2.72 9.60 10.49
N ALA A 271 -3.06 8.65 9.61
CA ALA A 271 -4.44 8.25 9.38
C ALA A 271 -5.07 7.60 10.63
N ILE A 272 -4.32 6.77 11.34
CA ILE A 272 -4.74 6.21 12.63
C ILE A 272 -5.02 7.32 13.64
N ARG A 273 -4.12 8.30 13.78
CA ARG A 273 -4.25 9.36 14.80
C ARG A 273 -5.32 10.40 14.48
N LYS A 274 -5.44 10.78 13.21
CA LYS A 274 -6.35 11.86 12.78
C LYS A 274 -7.75 11.34 12.52
N ASN A 275 -7.86 10.11 12.00
CA ASN A 275 -9.11 9.60 11.41
C ASN A 275 -9.50 8.22 11.93
N ASN A 276 -8.80 7.68 12.93
CA ASN A 276 -9.02 6.34 13.49
C ASN A 276 -8.98 5.23 12.43
N ALA A 277 -8.10 5.39 11.43
CA ALA A 277 -8.05 4.49 10.27
C ALA A 277 -7.67 3.05 10.64
N LYS A 278 -8.37 2.08 10.04
CA LYS A 278 -8.14 0.63 10.17
C LYS A 278 -7.16 0.15 9.12
N ILE A 279 -5.90 -0.05 9.51
CA ILE A 279 -4.88 -0.62 8.63
C ILE A 279 -4.89 -2.15 8.75
N ARG A 280 -4.93 -2.84 7.60
CA ARG A 280 -5.18 -4.28 7.51
C ARG A 280 -4.31 -4.95 6.44
N ILE A 281 -4.04 -6.23 6.65
CA ILE A 281 -3.37 -7.11 5.68
C ILE A 281 -4.32 -8.26 5.34
N SER A 282 -4.57 -8.50 4.05
CA SER A 282 -5.24 -9.71 3.57
C SER A 282 -4.26 -10.89 3.55
N PRO A 283 -4.66 -12.10 4.00
CA PRO A 283 -3.85 -13.30 3.83
C PRO A 283 -3.79 -13.80 2.38
N GLU A 284 -4.66 -13.28 1.50
CA GLU A 284 -4.66 -13.66 0.08
C GLU A 284 -3.50 -13.00 -0.67
N ILE A 285 -3.06 -13.67 -1.74
CA ILE A 285 -1.98 -13.21 -2.61
C ILE A 285 -2.60 -12.65 -3.89
N LEU A 286 -2.45 -11.34 -4.08
CA LEU A 286 -2.96 -10.60 -5.24
C LEU A 286 -2.10 -10.80 -6.49
N PHE A 287 -0.79 -10.92 -6.33
CA PHE A 287 0.18 -11.07 -7.41
C PHE A 287 0.92 -12.42 -7.29
N ARG A 288 0.78 -13.29 -8.29
CA ARG A 288 1.37 -14.65 -8.28
C ARG A 288 2.31 -14.85 -9.47
N SER A 289 3.40 -15.57 -9.20
CA SER A 289 4.36 -16.03 -10.21
C SER A 289 3.71 -16.99 -11.20
#